data_AF-A0A2G6CM71-F1
#
_entry.id   AF-A0A2G6CM71-F1
#
_cell.length_a   1.000
_cell.length_b   1.000
_cell.length_c   1.000
_cell.angle_alpha   90.00
_cell.angle_beta   90.00
_cell.angle_gamma   90.00
#
_symmetry.space_group_name_H-M   'P 1'
#
loop_
_entity.id
_entity.type
_entity.pdbx_description
1 polymer ?
#
loop_
_entity_poly.entity_id
_entity_poly.type
_entity_poly.pdbx_seq_one_letter_code
_entity_poly.pdbx_strand_id
1 'polypeptide(L)'
;EAADEVVGATRDHTRDAHRLGIAADFNAVDRRITRHLVSSQANFVRDEYGRRLDDLGAEARRIVAEGIEAGLGREEVATDLARAAENALVTRPAFYWEVVAGAFVANGRSLAQISAYAEAGIQRYLIEAVLDERTTEICRYLHGKEFEVGDALRRFERIERMQSPEEIKNEAPWVREALDPDTGTKFLYVDRNGSRTRIADVARSAVGTSDDPGEFRRGRDSAELMDMGVGFPPFHGLCRSSTVPVV
;
A
#
# COMPACT_ATOMS: atom_id res chain seq x y z
N GLU A 1 -1.90 8.92 27.68
CA GLU A 1 -2.10 8.21 28.97
C GLU A 1 -3.57 7.97 29.31
N ALA A 2 -4.37 8.95 29.77
CA ALA A 2 -5.77 8.66 30.15
C ALA A 2 -6.71 8.35 28.96
N ALA A 3 -6.45 8.90 27.77
CA ALA A 3 -7.27 8.63 26.58
C ALA A 3 -6.99 7.23 25.99
N ASP A 4 -5.73 6.79 26.02
CA ASP A 4 -5.30 5.48 25.52
C ASP A 4 -5.86 4.35 26.40
N GLU A 5 -5.94 4.58 27.71
CA GLU A 5 -6.53 3.65 28.67
C GLU A 5 -8.04 3.46 28.43
N VAL A 6 -8.76 4.54 28.09
CA VAL A 6 -10.20 4.49 27.78
C VAL A 6 -10.47 3.77 26.46
N VAL A 7 -9.63 3.99 25.44
CA VAL A 7 -9.74 3.29 24.15
C VAL A 7 -9.45 1.80 24.31
N GLY A 8 -8.41 1.44 25.06
CA GLY A 8 -8.10 0.05 25.41
C GLY A 8 -9.25 -0.64 26.13
N ALA A 9 -9.79 0.00 27.17
CA ALA A 9 -10.94 -0.51 27.92
C ALA A 9 -12.21 -0.66 27.07
N THR A 10 -12.44 0.24 26.11
CA THR A 10 -13.59 0.18 25.19
C THR A 10 -13.46 -0.98 24.21
N ARG A 11 -12.24 -1.26 23.73
CA ARG A 11 -11.99 -2.39 22.83
C ARG A 11 -12.14 -3.73 23.54
N ASP A 12 -11.62 -3.83 24.75
CA ASP A 12 -11.76 -5.04 25.58
C ASP A 12 -13.22 -5.26 25.99
N HIS A 13 -13.95 -4.20 26.34
CA HIS A 13 -15.39 -4.29 26.60
C HIS A 13 -16.18 -4.75 25.36
N THR A 14 -15.82 -4.26 24.17
CA THR A 14 -16.44 -4.66 22.90
C THR A 14 -16.15 -6.13 22.58
N ARG A 15 -14.93 -6.61 22.86
CA ARG A 15 -14.53 -8.02 22.70
C ARG A 15 -15.33 -8.94 23.61
N ASP A 16 -15.47 -8.56 24.88
CA ASP A 16 -16.22 -9.32 25.89
C ASP A 16 -17.72 -9.33 25.59
N ALA A 17 -18.28 -8.18 25.23
CA ALA A 17 -19.69 -8.04 24.89
C ALA A 17 -20.10 -8.85 23.66
N HIS A 18 -19.21 -8.96 22.66
CA HIS A 18 -19.49 -9.68 21.42
C HIS A 18 -18.91 -11.10 21.36
N ARG A 19 -18.27 -11.59 22.45
CA ARG A 19 -17.58 -12.89 22.51
C ARG A 19 -16.67 -13.13 21.30
N LEU A 20 -15.98 -12.07 20.87
CA LEU A 20 -15.06 -12.15 19.76
C LEU A 20 -13.84 -12.93 20.23
N GLY A 21 -13.77 -14.21 19.89
CA GLY A 21 -12.61 -15.09 20.15
C GLY A 21 -11.36 -14.73 19.35
N ILE A 22 -11.28 -13.51 18.83
CA ILE A 22 -10.13 -12.95 18.13
C ILE A 22 -9.37 -12.16 19.18
N ALA A 23 -8.38 -12.79 19.80
CA ALA A 23 -7.29 -12.02 20.40
C ALA A 23 -6.48 -11.42 19.26
N ALA A 24 -6.25 -10.10 19.30
CA ALA A 24 -5.17 -9.50 18.52
C ALA A 24 -3.85 -9.91 19.18
N ASP A 25 -3.55 -11.20 19.18
CA ASP A 25 -2.26 -11.70 19.60
C ASP A 25 -1.27 -11.27 18.52
N PHE A 26 -0.39 -10.34 18.89
CA PHE A 26 0.64 -9.78 18.03
C PHE A 26 1.51 -10.91 17.51
N ASN A 27 1.25 -11.35 16.27
CA ASN A 27 1.86 -12.55 15.74
C ASN A 27 3.22 -12.21 15.09
N ALA A 28 3.93 -13.23 14.60
CA ALA A 28 5.25 -13.01 14.01
C ALA A 28 5.23 -12.07 12.78
N VAL A 29 4.11 -12.02 12.05
CA VAL A 29 3.92 -11.13 10.90
C VAL A 29 3.83 -9.68 11.37
N ASP A 30 3.09 -9.39 12.43
CA ASP A 30 2.93 -8.03 12.96
C ASP A 30 4.28 -7.44 13.42
N ARG A 31 5.11 -8.24 14.11
CA ARG A 31 6.48 -7.84 14.49
C ARG A 31 7.41 -7.63 13.29
N ARG A 32 7.17 -8.30 12.16
CA ARG A 32 7.95 -8.08 10.93
C ARG A 32 7.50 -6.81 10.23
N ILE A 33 6.19 -6.56 10.20
CA ILE A 33 5.59 -5.33 9.66
C ILE A 33 6.15 -4.12 10.43
N THR A 34 6.07 -4.09 11.75
CA THR A 34 6.58 -2.96 12.56
C THR A 34 8.07 -2.70 12.31
N ARG A 35 8.90 -3.74 12.34
CA ARG A 35 10.35 -3.58 12.09
C ARG A 35 10.63 -3.00 10.72
N HIS A 36 9.97 -3.50 9.67
CA HIS A 36 10.15 -2.96 8.33
C HIS A 36 9.62 -1.54 8.22
N LEU A 37 8.45 -1.24 8.79
CA LEU A 37 7.85 0.09 8.73
C LEU A 37 8.78 1.17 9.28
N VAL A 38 9.47 0.91 10.39
CA VAL A 38 10.40 1.87 10.99
C VAL A 38 11.64 2.08 10.10
N SER A 39 12.18 1.02 9.50
CA SER A 39 13.40 1.09 8.67
C SER A 39 13.16 1.45 7.21
N SER A 40 11.92 1.35 6.73
CA SER A 40 11.60 1.45 5.30
C SER A 40 11.82 2.84 4.73
N GLN A 41 12.67 2.91 3.70
CA GLN A 41 12.87 4.14 2.92
C GLN A 41 11.70 4.44 1.97
N ALA A 42 10.88 3.42 1.65
CA ALA A 42 9.69 3.58 0.79
C ALA A 42 8.64 4.50 1.42
N ASN A 43 8.65 4.60 2.75
CA ASN A 43 7.71 5.35 3.55
C ASN A 43 8.28 6.73 3.89
N PHE A 44 8.00 7.70 3.01
CA PHE A 44 8.45 9.08 3.15
C PHE A 44 7.27 10.07 3.07
N VAL A 45 7.45 11.23 3.69
CA VAL A 45 6.52 12.38 3.62
C VAL A 45 7.23 13.53 2.90
N ARG A 46 6.46 14.32 2.14
CA ARG A 46 6.98 15.48 1.39
C ARG A 46 6.23 16.76 1.74
N ASP A 47 6.91 17.87 1.60
CA ASP A 47 6.29 19.20 1.64
C ASP A 47 5.56 19.57 0.34
N GLU A 48 4.92 20.74 0.34
CA GLU A 48 4.23 21.32 -0.80
C GLU A 48 5.12 21.60 -2.01
N TYR A 49 6.43 21.67 -1.83
CA TYR A 49 7.43 21.82 -2.89
C TYR A 49 8.00 20.47 -3.34
N GLY A 50 7.51 19.37 -2.80
CA GLY A 50 7.92 18.01 -3.13
C GLY A 50 9.24 17.56 -2.49
N ARG A 51 9.80 18.34 -1.56
CA ARG A 51 11.03 18.01 -0.82
C ARG A 51 10.71 16.99 0.27
N ARG A 52 11.63 16.05 0.48
CA ARG A 52 11.55 15.06 1.56
C ARG A 52 11.63 15.77 2.91
N LEU A 53 10.77 15.40 3.85
CA LEU A 53 10.88 15.81 5.24
C LEU A 53 11.35 14.60 6.05
N ASP A 54 12.66 14.51 6.31
CA ASP A 54 13.26 13.32 6.91
C ASP A 54 12.77 13.07 8.35
N ASP A 55 12.77 14.13 9.18
CA ASP A 55 12.33 14.03 10.58
C ASP A 55 10.84 13.68 10.67
N LEU A 56 9.99 14.37 9.89
CA LEU A 56 8.57 14.07 9.83
C LEU A 56 8.30 12.68 9.25
N GLY A 57 9.09 12.24 8.27
CA GLY A 57 9.00 10.89 7.72
C GLY A 57 9.37 9.83 8.75
N ALA A 58 10.41 10.06 9.55
CA ALA A 58 10.80 9.16 10.64
C ALA A 58 9.75 9.12 11.75
N GLU A 59 9.19 10.26 12.13
CA GLU A 59 8.07 10.36 13.06
C GLU A 59 6.84 9.60 12.52
N ALA A 60 6.47 9.83 11.26
CA ALA A 60 5.34 9.17 10.63
C ALA A 60 5.50 7.64 10.61
N ARG A 61 6.71 7.12 10.33
CA ARG A 61 7.00 5.68 10.41
C ARG A 61 6.83 5.13 11.83
N ARG A 62 7.26 5.88 12.86
CA ARG A 62 7.04 5.51 14.26
C ARG A 62 5.56 5.49 14.64
N ILE A 63 4.82 6.56 14.31
CA ILE A 63 3.38 6.65 14.60
C ILE A 63 2.60 5.50 13.96
N VAL A 64 2.88 5.16 12.70
CA VAL A 64 2.20 4.04 12.04
C VAL A 64 2.59 2.70 12.68
N ALA A 65 3.86 2.52 13.06
CA ALA A 65 4.33 1.31 13.73
C ALA A 65 3.67 1.12 15.11
N GLU A 66 3.68 2.16 15.96
CA GLU A 66 3.02 2.18 17.27
C GLU A 66 1.52 1.99 17.15
N GLY A 67 0.89 2.60 16.14
CA GLY A 67 -0.52 2.44 15.85
C GLY A 67 -0.89 1.00 15.51
N ILE A 68 -0.07 0.30 14.72
CA ILE A 68 -0.28 -1.14 14.45
C ILE A 68 -0.10 -1.96 15.72
N GLU A 69 0.92 -1.66 16.53
CA GLU A 69 1.18 -2.33 17.82
C GLU A 69 0.01 -2.19 18.80
N ALA A 70 -0.58 -1.00 18.88
CA ALA A 70 -1.78 -0.72 19.66
C ALA A 70 -3.08 -1.16 18.97
N GLY A 71 -2.98 -1.73 17.76
CA GLY A 71 -4.11 -2.18 16.95
C GLY A 71 -5.02 -1.06 16.43
N LEU A 72 -4.58 0.20 16.44
CA LEU A 72 -5.36 1.36 16.02
C LEU A 72 -5.86 1.23 14.57
N GLY A 73 -7.05 1.77 14.32
CA GLY A 73 -7.60 1.91 12.97
C GLY A 73 -6.89 2.99 12.16
N ARG A 74 -7.09 2.95 10.84
CA ARG A 74 -6.47 3.92 9.90
C ARG A 74 -6.79 5.38 10.24
N GLU A 75 -8.03 5.66 10.66
CA GLU A 75 -8.48 7.02 10.98
C GLU A 75 -7.79 7.58 12.24
N GLU A 76 -7.57 6.72 13.24
CA GLU A 76 -6.84 7.08 14.46
C GLU A 76 -5.37 7.37 14.13
N VAL A 77 -4.71 6.48 13.38
CA VAL A 77 -3.34 6.69 12.90
C VAL A 77 -3.22 7.95 12.04
N ALA A 78 -4.20 8.22 11.17
CA ALA A 78 -4.24 9.43 10.35
C ALA A 78 -4.37 10.71 11.21
N THR A 79 -5.12 10.64 12.31
CA THR A 79 -5.26 11.75 13.26
C THR A 79 -3.95 12.04 13.97
N ASP A 80 -3.22 11.01 14.40
CA ASP A 80 -1.92 11.17 15.05
C ASP A 80 -0.86 11.70 14.07
N LEU A 81 -0.86 11.24 12.82
CA LEU A 81 -0.03 11.79 11.75
C LEU A 81 -0.32 13.27 11.50
N ALA A 82 -1.60 13.66 11.44
CA ALA A 82 -1.99 15.05 11.24
C ALA A 82 -1.49 15.96 12.37
N ARG A 83 -1.60 15.48 13.62
CA ARG A 83 -1.11 16.19 14.81
C ARG A 83 0.41 16.36 14.78
N ALA A 84 1.15 15.30 14.43
CA ALA A 84 2.61 15.36 14.34
C ALA A 84 3.11 16.31 13.24
N ALA A 85 2.32 16.51 12.19
CA ALA A 85 2.66 17.36 11.06
C ALA A 85 2.25 18.84 11.23
N GLU A 86 1.50 19.20 12.27
CA GLU A 86 0.88 20.53 12.43
C GLU A 86 1.87 21.70 12.35
N ASN A 87 3.10 21.49 12.84
CA ASN A 87 4.17 22.50 12.81
C ASN A 87 5.20 22.30 11.68
N ALA A 88 5.09 21.22 10.91
CA ALA A 88 6.07 20.83 9.90
C ALA A 88 5.59 21.04 8.47
N LEU A 89 4.27 21.17 8.25
CA LEU A 89 3.66 21.27 6.94
C LEU A 89 2.52 22.29 6.91
N VAL A 90 2.26 22.84 5.73
CA VAL A 90 0.97 23.49 5.45
C VAL A 90 -0.14 22.48 5.74
N THR A 91 -1.17 22.93 6.48
CA THR A 91 -2.30 22.10 6.88
C THR A 91 -2.86 21.30 5.69
N ARG A 92 -2.87 19.97 5.84
CA ARG A 92 -3.41 19.03 4.85
C ARG A 92 -4.79 18.54 5.29
N PRO A 93 -5.70 18.21 4.35
CA PRO A 93 -6.99 17.61 4.70
C PRO A 93 -6.79 16.22 5.31
N ALA A 94 -7.71 15.80 6.20
CA ALA A 94 -7.65 14.50 6.88
C ALA A 94 -7.43 13.31 5.91
N PHE A 95 -8.08 13.36 4.75
CA PHE A 95 -7.95 12.34 3.70
C PHE A 95 -6.49 12.14 3.22
N TYR A 96 -5.67 13.19 3.21
CA TYR A 96 -4.25 13.05 2.87
C TYR A 96 -3.53 12.13 3.86
N TRP A 97 -3.80 12.29 5.15
CA TRP A 97 -3.19 11.48 6.20
C TRP A 97 -3.71 10.04 6.21
N GLU A 98 -4.96 9.83 5.83
CA GLU A 98 -5.48 8.47 5.60
C GLU A 98 -4.75 7.75 4.45
N VAL A 99 -4.42 8.47 3.36
CA VAL A 99 -3.66 7.92 2.24
C VAL A 99 -2.23 7.59 2.68
N VAL A 100 -1.59 8.43 3.48
CA VAL A 100 -0.25 8.16 4.04
C VAL A 100 -0.27 6.94 4.95
N ALA A 101 -1.19 6.89 5.92
CA ALA A 101 -1.35 5.76 6.82
C ALA A 101 -1.62 4.47 6.05
N GLY A 102 -2.57 4.50 5.10
CA GLY A 102 -2.92 3.35 4.27
C GLY A 102 -1.75 2.82 3.44
N ALA A 103 -0.99 3.71 2.80
CA ALA A 103 0.17 3.34 2.01
C ALA A 103 1.27 2.70 2.86
N PHE A 104 1.58 3.28 4.04
CA PHE A 104 2.63 2.77 4.92
C PHE A 104 2.28 1.35 5.38
N VAL A 105 1.08 1.16 5.93
CA VAL A 105 0.60 -0.15 6.40
C VAL A 105 0.64 -1.18 5.28
N ALA A 106 0.15 -0.84 4.09
CA ALA A 106 0.11 -1.76 2.95
C ALA A 106 1.51 -2.16 2.45
N ASN A 107 2.48 -1.24 2.45
CA ASN A 107 3.88 -1.56 2.14
C ASN A 107 4.44 -2.58 3.14
N GLY A 108 4.26 -2.33 4.44
CA GLY A 108 4.72 -3.23 5.50
C GLY A 108 4.11 -4.63 5.39
N ARG A 109 2.80 -4.71 5.17
CA ARG A 109 2.08 -5.97 4.96
C ARG A 109 2.63 -6.75 3.77
N SER A 110 2.85 -6.06 2.64
CA SER A 110 3.29 -6.71 1.40
C SER A 110 4.68 -7.32 1.55
N LEU A 111 5.65 -6.61 2.15
CA LEU A 111 6.94 -7.22 2.43
C LEU A 111 6.79 -8.43 3.36
N ALA A 112 6.01 -8.31 4.43
CA ALA A 112 5.89 -9.38 5.41
C ALA A 112 5.29 -10.65 4.80
N GLN A 113 4.26 -10.52 3.95
CA GLN A 113 3.65 -11.62 3.20
C GLN A 113 4.65 -12.27 2.23
N ILE A 114 5.31 -11.48 1.38
CA ILE A 114 6.28 -12.00 0.40
C ILE A 114 7.45 -12.69 1.10
N SER A 115 7.94 -12.13 2.22
CA SER A 115 9.00 -12.76 3.01
C SER A 115 8.56 -14.09 3.62
N ALA A 116 7.31 -14.19 4.09
CA ALA A 116 6.76 -15.44 4.61
C ALA A 116 6.64 -16.51 3.51
N TYR A 117 6.30 -16.11 2.28
CA TYR A 117 6.30 -17.04 1.13
C TYR A 117 7.69 -17.60 0.85
N ALA A 118 8.71 -16.74 0.84
CA ALA A 118 10.09 -17.19 0.65
C ALA A 118 10.55 -18.16 1.74
N GLU A 119 10.23 -17.89 3.00
CA GLU A 119 10.55 -18.78 4.14
C GLU A 119 9.85 -20.14 4.03
N ALA A 120 8.64 -20.16 3.47
CA ALA A 120 7.88 -21.38 3.20
C ALA A 120 8.30 -22.08 1.89
N GLY A 121 9.29 -21.57 1.17
CA GLY A 121 9.75 -22.13 -0.12
C GLY A 121 8.80 -21.91 -1.30
N ILE A 122 7.79 -21.06 -1.14
CA ILE A 122 6.82 -20.70 -2.17
C ILE A 122 7.51 -19.78 -3.19
N GLN A 123 7.39 -20.12 -4.47
CA GLN A 123 8.09 -19.41 -5.56
C GLN A 123 7.26 -18.27 -6.15
N ARG A 124 5.93 -18.41 -6.16
CA ARG A 124 5.01 -17.51 -6.85
C ARG A 124 3.86 -17.09 -5.95
N TYR A 125 3.33 -15.91 -6.22
CA TYR A 125 2.13 -15.39 -5.59
C TYR A 125 1.23 -14.75 -6.64
N LEU A 126 -0.08 -14.79 -6.41
CA LEU A 126 -1.06 -14.06 -7.19
C LEU A 126 -1.52 -12.81 -6.43
N ILE A 127 -1.90 -11.77 -7.17
CA ILE A 127 -2.56 -10.60 -6.59
C ILE A 127 -4.06 -10.88 -6.48
N GLU A 128 -4.59 -10.72 -5.28
CA GLU A 128 -6.02 -10.86 -4.99
C GLU A 128 -6.60 -9.49 -4.60
N ALA A 129 -7.32 -8.87 -5.54
CA ALA A 129 -8.14 -7.70 -5.25
C ALA A 129 -9.49 -8.08 -4.62
N VAL A 130 -10.03 -7.19 -3.77
CA VAL A 130 -11.34 -7.37 -3.10
C VAL A 130 -12.51 -7.45 -4.10
N LEU A 131 -12.39 -6.80 -5.27
CA LEU A 131 -13.40 -6.73 -6.34
C LEU A 131 -14.77 -6.15 -5.94
N ASP A 132 -14.89 -5.45 -4.82
CA ASP A 132 -16.09 -4.69 -4.43
C ASP A 132 -16.28 -3.38 -5.22
N GLU A 133 -17.36 -2.63 -4.97
CA GLU A 133 -17.69 -1.39 -5.67
C GLU A 133 -16.63 -0.29 -5.54
N ARG A 134 -15.77 -0.38 -4.51
CA ARG A 134 -14.67 0.56 -4.24
C ARG A 134 -13.35 0.12 -4.87
N THR A 135 -13.30 -1.03 -5.52
CA THR A 135 -12.09 -1.54 -6.16
C THR A 135 -11.79 -0.77 -7.46
N THR A 136 -10.58 -0.20 -7.53
CA THR A 136 -10.09 0.65 -8.63
C THR A 136 -9.71 -0.17 -9.86
N GLU A 137 -9.60 0.48 -11.02
CA GLU A 137 -9.23 -0.18 -12.28
C GLU A 137 -7.90 -0.92 -12.17
N ILE A 138 -6.90 -0.31 -11.51
CA ILE A 138 -5.61 -0.97 -11.35
C ILE A 138 -5.69 -2.24 -10.50
N CYS A 139 -6.43 -2.22 -9.40
CA CYS A 139 -6.59 -3.42 -8.58
C CYS A 139 -7.31 -4.52 -9.36
N ARG A 140 -8.33 -4.17 -10.16
CA ARG A 140 -9.04 -5.12 -11.02
C ARG A 140 -8.15 -5.66 -12.14
N TYR A 141 -7.34 -4.81 -12.77
CA TYR A 141 -6.39 -5.22 -13.81
C TYR A 141 -5.33 -6.20 -13.27
N LEU A 142 -4.88 -5.99 -12.04
CA LEU A 142 -3.87 -6.82 -11.41
C LEU A 142 -4.45 -8.09 -10.77
N HIS A 143 -5.75 -8.14 -10.50
CA HIS A 143 -6.41 -9.31 -9.92
C HIS A 143 -6.12 -10.57 -10.75
N GLY A 144 -5.65 -11.62 -10.10
CA GLY A 144 -5.30 -12.90 -10.71
C GLY A 144 -3.96 -12.93 -11.44
N LYS A 145 -3.21 -11.82 -11.51
CA LYS A 145 -1.84 -11.85 -12.08
C LYS A 145 -0.86 -12.46 -11.09
N GLU A 146 -0.02 -13.35 -11.59
CA GLU A 146 1.01 -14.05 -10.82
C GLU A 146 2.38 -13.41 -10.99
N PHE A 147 3.18 -13.42 -9.94
CA PHE A 147 4.53 -12.86 -9.88
C PHE A 147 5.47 -13.79 -9.10
N GLU A 148 6.77 -13.66 -9.36
CA GLU A 148 7.81 -14.41 -8.66
C GLU A 148 8.16 -13.72 -7.33
N VAL A 149 8.17 -14.49 -6.25
CA VAL A 149 8.55 -14.05 -4.89
C VAL A 149 9.96 -13.45 -4.88
N GLY A 150 10.89 -14.09 -5.59
CA GLY A 150 12.28 -13.64 -5.67
C GLY A 150 12.43 -12.26 -6.32
N ASP A 151 11.62 -11.94 -7.33
CA ASP A 151 11.66 -10.62 -7.98
C ASP A 151 11.12 -9.51 -7.07
N ALA A 152 10.04 -9.80 -6.34
CA ALA A 152 9.47 -8.87 -5.38
C ALA A 152 10.47 -8.55 -4.26
N LEU A 153 11.12 -9.57 -3.67
CA LEU A 153 12.14 -9.37 -2.63
C LEU A 153 13.34 -8.57 -3.13
N ARG A 154 13.86 -8.89 -4.32
CA ARG A 154 14.93 -8.10 -4.94
C ARG A 154 14.55 -6.63 -5.11
N ARG A 155 13.28 -6.34 -5.44
CA ARG A 155 12.80 -4.97 -5.55
C ARG A 155 12.70 -4.28 -4.19
N PHE A 156 12.16 -4.95 -3.17
CA PHE A 156 12.16 -4.39 -1.80
C PHE A 156 13.57 -4.02 -1.35
N GLU A 157 14.55 -4.91 -1.54
CA GLU A 157 15.94 -4.62 -1.21
C GLU A 157 16.52 -3.42 -1.96
N ARG A 158 16.17 -3.24 -3.25
CA ARG A 158 16.60 -2.07 -4.01
C ARG A 158 15.99 -0.79 -3.44
N ILE A 159 14.70 -0.79 -3.15
CA ILE A 159 13.99 0.37 -2.58
C ILE A 159 14.59 0.76 -1.22
N GLU A 160 14.89 -0.22 -0.36
CA GLU A 160 15.47 0.04 0.98
C GLU A 160 16.85 0.70 0.93
N ARG A 161 17.61 0.49 -0.15
CA ARG A 161 18.93 1.11 -0.34
C ARG A 161 18.84 2.55 -0.90
N MET A 162 17.70 2.95 -1.46
CA MET A 162 17.50 4.27 -2.05
C MET A 162 17.34 5.35 -0.99
N GLN A 163 17.87 6.54 -1.27
CA GLN A 163 17.80 7.70 -0.37
C GLN A 163 16.90 8.80 -0.95
N SER A 164 16.83 8.90 -2.28
CA SER A 164 16.02 9.91 -2.95
C SER A 164 14.57 9.46 -3.13
N PRO A 165 13.59 10.27 -2.73
CA PRO A 165 12.19 10.01 -3.05
C PRO A 165 11.87 9.93 -4.53
N GLU A 166 12.67 10.53 -5.42
CA GLU A 166 12.47 10.40 -6.87
C GLU A 166 12.95 9.03 -7.37
N GLU A 167 14.06 8.50 -6.84
CA GLU A 167 14.51 7.14 -7.14
C GLU A 167 13.46 6.11 -6.71
N ILE A 168 12.90 6.27 -5.50
CA ILE A 168 11.86 5.38 -4.98
C ILE A 168 10.60 5.44 -5.86
N LYS A 169 10.17 6.63 -6.30
CA LYS A 169 9.05 6.76 -7.24
C LYS A 169 9.32 6.09 -8.58
N ASN A 170 10.56 6.10 -9.06
CA ASN A 170 10.93 5.40 -10.29
C ASN A 170 11.01 3.88 -10.10
N GLU A 171 11.33 3.40 -8.90
CA GLU A 171 11.42 1.97 -8.59
C GLU A 171 10.07 1.33 -8.25
N ALA A 172 9.19 2.09 -7.59
CA ALA A 172 7.83 1.70 -7.20
C ALA A 172 6.84 2.83 -7.53
N PRO A 173 6.53 3.06 -8.82
CA PRO A 173 5.63 4.13 -9.23
C PRO A 173 4.18 3.82 -8.86
N TRP A 174 3.44 4.87 -8.50
CA TRP A 174 1.98 4.78 -8.44
C TRP A 174 1.40 4.64 -9.84
N VAL A 175 0.50 3.67 -10.02
CA VAL A 175 -0.24 3.55 -11.26
C VAL A 175 -1.34 4.61 -11.28
N ARG A 176 -1.49 5.25 -12.44
CA ARG A 176 -2.42 6.35 -12.68
C ARG A 176 -3.36 6.02 -13.83
N GLU A 177 -4.47 6.74 -13.89
CA GLU A 177 -5.47 6.63 -14.96
C GLU A 177 -5.50 7.92 -15.78
N ALA A 178 -5.71 7.80 -17.09
CA ALA A 178 -5.97 8.92 -17.97
C ALA A 178 -6.94 8.51 -19.09
N LEU A 179 -7.52 9.51 -19.77
CA LEU A 179 -8.28 9.32 -20.99
C LEU A 179 -7.39 9.61 -22.19
N ASP A 180 -7.45 8.75 -23.18
CA ASP A 180 -6.86 8.97 -24.49
C ASP A 180 -7.66 10.07 -25.20
N PRO A 181 -7.03 11.20 -25.58
CA PRO A 181 -7.75 12.38 -26.07
C PRO A 181 -8.41 12.13 -27.43
N ASP A 182 -7.87 11.22 -28.24
CA ASP A 182 -8.34 10.95 -29.59
C ASP A 182 -9.49 9.94 -29.58
N THR A 183 -9.40 8.93 -28.71
CA THR A 183 -10.36 7.82 -28.67
C THR A 183 -11.34 7.88 -27.50
N GLY A 184 -11.08 8.71 -26.49
CA GLY A 184 -11.81 8.72 -25.22
C GLY A 184 -11.56 7.48 -24.36
N THR A 185 -10.68 6.57 -24.79
CA THR A 185 -10.43 5.30 -24.09
C THR A 185 -9.67 5.56 -22.79
N LYS A 186 -10.19 5.07 -21.67
CA LYS A 186 -9.45 5.12 -20.39
C LYS A 186 -8.26 4.15 -20.45
N PHE A 187 -7.11 4.56 -19.93
CA PHE A 187 -5.92 3.71 -19.84
C PHE A 187 -5.17 3.89 -18.52
N LEU A 188 -4.45 2.84 -18.15
CA LEU A 188 -3.55 2.79 -16.99
C LEU A 188 -2.13 3.13 -17.44
N TYR A 189 -1.39 3.89 -16.65
CA TYR A 189 0.01 4.22 -16.91
C TYR A 189 0.83 4.41 -15.64
N VAL A 190 2.15 4.35 -15.79
CA VAL A 190 3.13 4.78 -14.80
C VAL A 190 4.03 5.86 -15.41
N ASP A 191 4.47 6.79 -14.58
CA ASP A 191 5.50 7.74 -14.94
C ASP A 191 6.81 7.29 -14.26
N ARG A 192 7.85 7.02 -15.06
CA ARG A 192 9.18 6.62 -14.59
C ARG A 192 10.24 7.36 -15.38
N ASN A 193 11.25 7.89 -14.71
CA ASN A 193 12.38 8.59 -15.32
C ASN A 193 11.92 9.70 -16.29
N GLY A 194 10.84 10.40 -15.95
CA GLY A 194 10.24 11.45 -16.80
C GLY A 194 9.46 10.94 -18.02
N SER A 195 9.31 9.63 -18.20
CA SER A 195 8.58 9.02 -19.30
C SER A 195 7.29 8.35 -18.82
N ARG A 196 6.21 8.59 -19.56
CA ARG A 196 4.91 7.94 -19.34
C ARG A 196 4.86 6.63 -20.12
N THR A 197 4.61 5.53 -19.42
CA THR A 197 4.46 4.20 -20.04
C THR A 197 3.05 3.67 -19.79
N ARG A 198 2.36 3.33 -20.89
CA ARG A 198 1.01 2.75 -20.86
C ARG A 198 1.07 1.26 -20.48
N ILE A 199 0.26 0.89 -19.50
CA ILE A 199 0.17 -0.45 -18.91
C ILE A 199 -0.97 -1.26 -19.55
N ALA A 200 -2.16 -0.68 -19.66
CA ALA A 200 -3.32 -1.35 -20.20
C ALA A 200 -4.40 -0.34 -20.61
N ASP A 201 -5.25 -0.75 -21.54
CA ASP A 201 -6.46 -0.04 -21.93
C ASP A 201 -7.64 -0.62 -21.16
N VAL A 202 -8.47 0.23 -20.58
CA VAL A 202 -9.71 -0.17 -19.94
C VAL A 202 -10.77 -0.27 -21.04
N ALA A 203 -10.99 -1.49 -21.54
CA ALA A 203 -11.98 -1.75 -22.58
C ALA A 203 -13.41 -1.70 -22.01
N ARG A 204 -13.58 -2.17 -20.78
CA ARG A 204 -14.82 -2.05 -20.01
C ARG A 204 -14.49 -1.85 -18.55
N SER A 205 -14.88 -0.70 -18.01
CA SER A 205 -14.78 -0.43 -16.58
C SER A 205 -15.78 -1.29 -15.80
N ALA A 206 -15.33 -1.81 -14.68
CA ALA A 206 -16.18 -2.43 -13.65
C ALA A 206 -16.09 -1.68 -12.31
N VAL A 207 -15.60 -0.44 -12.31
CA VAL A 207 -15.62 0.38 -11.08
C VAL A 207 -17.06 0.62 -10.66
N GLY A 208 -17.36 0.43 -9.38
CA GLY A 208 -18.71 0.52 -8.84
C GLY A 208 -19.51 -0.80 -8.87
N THR A 209 -18.94 -1.91 -9.34
CA THR A 209 -19.58 -3.23 -9.31
C THR A 209 -18.82 -4.23 -8.42
N SER A 210 -19.55 -5.20 -7.87
CA SER A 210 -18.99 -6.33 -7.11
C SER A 210 -18.63 -7.48 -8.05
N ASP A 211 -17.55 -8.21 -7.72
CA ASP A 211 -17.14 -9.48 -8.32
C ASP A 211 -16.87 -9.46 -9.84
N ASP A 212 -16.71 -8.27 -10.41
CA ASP A 212 -16.44 -8.07 -11.83
C ASP A 212 -15.04 -7.47 -12.04
N PRO A 213 -14.07 -8.20 -12.61
CA PRO A 213 -12.75 -7.64 -12.86
C PRO A 213 -12.74 -6.61 -14.00
N GLY A 214 -13.83 -6.43 -14.75
CA GLY A 214 -13.83 -5.58 -15.94
C GLY A 214 -13.14 -6.25 -17.14
N GLU A 215 -12.86 -5.47 -18.17
CA GLU A 215 -12.13 -5.93 -19.36
C GLU A 215 -10.98 -4.97 -19.69
N PHE A 216 -9.79 -5.54 -19.87
CA PHE A 216 -8.58 -4.80 -20.23
C PHE A 216 -7.98 -5.32 -21.54
N ARG A 217 -7.43 -4.42 -22.34
CA ARG A 217 -6.75 -4.72 -23.60
C ARG A 217 -5.35 -4.16 -23.60
N ARG A 218 -4.50 -4.67 -24.50
CA ARG A 218 -3.09 -4.26 -24.62
C ARG A 218 -2.36 -4.28 -23.27
N GLY A 219 -2.75 -5.21 -22.40
CA GLY A 219 -2.18 -5.36 -21.08
C GLY A 219 -0.78 -5.94 -21.16
N ARG A 220 0.08 -5.47 -20.27
CA ARG A 220 1.39 -6.05 -20.01
C ARG A 220 1.30 -7.42 -19.33
N ASP A 221 2.30 -8.26 -19.60
CA ASP A 221 2.51 -9.48 -18.83
C ASP A 221 3.13 -9.18 -17.45
N SER A 222 3.18 -10.19 -16.57
CA SER A 222 3.68 -10.00 -15.21
C SER A 222 5.15 -9.64 -15.13
N ALA A 223 5.98 -10.09 -16.09
CA ALA A 223 7.40 -9.77 -16.10
C ALA A 223 7.62 -8.31 -16.51
N GLU A 224 6.91 -7.84 -17.53
CA GLU A 224 6.87 -6.43 -17.93
C GLU A 224 6.36 -5.54 -16.79
N LEU A 225 5.29 -5.95 -16.10
CA LEU A 225 4.73 -5.21 -14.96
C LEU A 225 5.72 -5.15 -13.80
N MET A 226 6.37 -6.26 -13.47
CA MET A 226 7.41 -6.31 -12.45
C MET A 226 8.57 -5.38 -12.84
N ASP A 227 9.06 -5.38 -14.08
CA ASP A 227 10.11 -4.45 -14.50
C ASP A 227 9.69 -2.98 -14.37
N MET A 228 8.41 -2.69 -14.60
CA MET A 228 7.79 -1.38 -14.39
C MET A 228 7.61 -0.98 -12.91
N GLY A 229 7.95 -1.86 -11.96
CA GLY A 229 7.76 -1.62 -10.53
C GLY A 229 6.33 -1.89 -10.04
N VAL A 230 5.52 -2.59 -10.84
CA VAL A 230 4.13 -2.93 -10.55
C VAL A 230 4.03 -4.44 -10.35
N GLY A 231 4.32 -4.92 -9.14
CA GLY A 231 4.36 -6.37 -8.87
C GLY A 231 3.78 -6.80 -7.54
N PHE A 232 3.65 -5.89 -6.57
CA PHE A 232 3.09 -6.17 -5.26
C PHE A 232 2.35 -4.92 -4.76
N PRO A 233 1.30 -5.07 -3.94
CA PRO A 233 0.60 -3.92 -3.39
C PRO A 233 1.52 -3.11 -2.45
N PRO A 234 1.19 -1.84 -2.18
CA PRO A 234 0.05 -1.09 -2.69
C PRO A 234 0.26 -0.52 -4.10
N PHE A 235 -0.80 -0.46 -4.91
CA PHE A 235 -0.79 0.19 -6.23
C PHE A 235 -1.34 1.63 -6.22
N HIS A 236 -1.96 2.01 -5.10
CA HIS A 236 -2.39 3.36 -4.73
C HIS A 236 -2.51 3.44 -3.20
N GLY A 237 -2.59 4.63 -2.60
CA GLY A 237 -2.46 4.77 -1.14
C GLY A 237 -3.62 4.25 -0.28
N LEU A 238 -4.73 3.80 -0.88
CA LEU A 238 -5.84 3.11 -0.21
C LEU A 238 -6.08 1.71 -0.79
N CYS A 239 -5.02 1.07 -1.30
CA CYS A 239 -5.09 -0.27 -1.86
C CYS A 239 -5.49 -1.28 -0.79
N ARG A 240 -6.44 -2.16 -1.12
CA ARG A 240 -6.91 -3.26 -0.27
C ARG A 240 -6.60 -4.63 -0.86
N SER A 241 -5.88 -4.68 -1.98
CA SER A 241 -5.44 -5.94 -2.56
C SER A 241 -4.45 -6.64 -1.63
N SER A 242 -4.52 -7.96 -1.59
CA SER A 242 -3.57 -8.83 -0.89
C SER A 242 -2.80 -9.65 -1.92
N THR A 243 -1.82 -10.40 -1.43
CA THR A 243 -1.20 -11.49 -2.17
C THR A 243 -1.66 -12.83 -1.60
N VAL A 244 -1.70 -13.86 -2.43
CA VAL A 244 -2.01 -15.25 -2.08
C VAL A 244 -0.93 -16.14 -2.69
N PRO A 245 -0.37 -17.12 -1.95
CA PRO A 245 0.65 -17.99 -2.50
C PRO A 245 0.08 -18.91 -3.59
N VAL A 246 0.87 -19.14 -4.64
CA VAL A 246 0.59 -20.16 -5.66
C VAL A 246 1.37 -21.41 -5.26
N VAL A 247 0.64 -22.49 -4.97
CA VAL A 247 1.18 -23.77 -4.50
C VAL A 247 1.02 -24.87 -5.55
#